data_AF-A0A9E2R0E8-F1
#
_entry.id   AF-A0A9E2R0E8-F1
#
_cell.length_a   1.000
_cell.length_b   1.000
_cell.length_c   1.000
_cell.angle_alpha   90.00
_cell.angle_beta   90.00
_cell.angle_gamma   90.00
#
_symmetry.space_group_name_H-M   'P 1'
#
loop_
_entity.id
_entity.type
_entity.pdbx_description
1 polymer ?
#
loop_
_entity_poly.entity_id
_entity_poly.type
_entity_poly.pdbx_seq_one_letter_code
_entity_poly.pdbx_strand_id
1 'polypeptide(L)'
;DYLTATLILLIATSGIGCEWLWSPLPGTRTGGTLQLQPGFPGIAYLNQLAVSIPQNASVSATAKIEPHFSEREHIYPFPQGIGLADYILVEVGDPGEILSQPQIIQAVDDLSHNPAYRQIYRNGPVSVFKRR
;
A
#
# COMPACT_ATOMS: atom_id res chain seq x y z
N ASP A 1 -47.30 -13.40 10.73
CA ASP A 1 -46.73 -12.47 11.73
C ASP A 1 -46.16 -11.20 11.09
N TYR A 2 -46.92 -10.11 11.18
CA TYR A 2 -46.54 -8.80 10.62
C TYR A 2 -45.31 -8.20 11.31
N LEU A 3 -45.11 -8.50 12.61
CA LEU A 3 -43.97 -8.07 13.41
C LEU A 3 -42.64 -8.63 12.90
N THR A 4 -42.60 -9.90 12.50
CA THR A 4 -41.40 -10.52 11.90
C THR A 4 -41.09 -9.92 10.53
N ALA A 5 -42.11 -9.61 9.72
CA ALA A 5 -41.90 -9.05 8.38
C ALA A 5 -41.32 -7.62 8.44
N THR A 6 -41.79 -6.78 9.36
CA THR A 6 -41.25 -5.42 9.56
C THR A 6 -39.83 -5.44 10.13
N LEU A 7 -39.52 -6.38 11.04
CA LEU A 7 -38.16 -6.57 11.55
C LEU A 7 -37.17 -6.98 10.46
N ILE A 8 -37.55 -7.93 9.60
CA ILE A 8 -36.71 -8.37 8.48
C ILE A 8 -36.44 -7.20 7.52
N LEU A 9 -37.45 -6.39 7.21
CA LEU A 9 -37.31 -5.22 6.34
C LEU A 9 -36.36 -4.17 6.92
N LEU A 10 -36.45 -3.91 8.23
CA LEU A 10 -35.57 -2.97 8.93
C LEU A 10 -34.11 -3.45 8.95
N ILE A 11 -33.88 -4.74 9.19
CA ILE A 11 -32.54 -5.32 9.19
C ILE A 11 -31.94 -5.26 7.77
N ALA A 12 -32.73 -5.61 6.74
CA ALA A 12 -32.26 -5.59 5.36
C ALA A 12 -31.89 -4.17 4.89
N THR A 13 -32.74 -3.18 5.18
CA THR A 13 -32.50 -1.79 4.78
C THR A 13 -31.36 -1.14 5.57
N SER A 14 -31.22 -1.47 6.86
CA SER A 14 -30.06 -1.04 7.65
C SER A 14 -28.76 -1.66 7.17
N GLY A 15 -28.75 -2.95 6.81
CA GLY A 15 -27.56 -3.64 6.30
C GLY A 15 -27.06 -3.01 5.00
N ILE A 16 -27.96 -2.81 4.03
CA ILE A 16 -27.64 -2.18 2.74
C ILE A 16 -27.13 -0.74 2.94
N GLY A 17 -27.73 0.01 3.88
CA GLY A 17 -27.28 1.36 4.21
C GLY A 17 -25.87 1.40 4.80
N CYS A 18 -25.56 0.48 5.72
CA CYS A 18 -24.24 0.36 6.34
C CYS A 18 -23.17 -0.04 5.31
N GLU A 19 -23.49 -0.98 4.41
CA GLU A 19 -22.61 -1.38 3.32
C GLU A 19 -22.34 -0.20 2.37
N TRP A 20 -23.38 0.52 1.95
CA TRP A 20 -23.18 1.66 1.06
C TRP A 20 -22.39 2.80 1.72
N LEU A 21 -22.49 2.98 3.05
CA LEU A 21 -21.84 4.07 3.76
C LEU A 21 -20.38 3.77 4.14
N TRP A 22 -20.05 2.50 4.44
CA TRP A 22 -18.74 2.12 5.00
C TRP A 22 -18.02 0.97 4.28
N SER A 23 -18.58 0.39 3.23
CA SER A 23 -17.91 -0.69 2.50
C SER A 23 -16.73 -0.16 1.67
N PRO A 24 -15.61 -0.90 1.58
CA PRO A 24 -14.46 -0.57 0.75
C PRO A 24 -14.67 -0.90 -0.75
N LEU A 25 -15.87 -1.33 -1.14
CA LEU A 25 -16.17 -1.68 -2.53
C LEU A 25 -16.26 -0.45 -3.44
N PRO A 26 -15.80 -0.56 -4.70
CA PRO A 26 -15.99 0.50 -5.68
C PRO A 26 -17.48 0.81 -5.89
N GLY A 27 -17.86 2.09 -5.83
CA GLY A 27 -19.25 2.57 -5.99
C GLY A 27 -20.00 2.89 -4.69
N THR A 28 -19.38 2.70 -3.52
CA THR A 28 -19.95 3.10 -2.21
C THR A 28 -19.58 4.55 -1.87
N ARG A 29 -20.20 5.16 -0.85
CA ARG A 29 -19.91 6.56 -0.46
C ARG A 29 -18.45 6.78 -0.06
N THR A 30 -17.84 5.79 0.58
CA THR A 30 -16.41 5.73 0.92
C THR A 30 -15.59 4.99 -0.13
N GLY A 31 -16.24 4.51 -1.19
CA GLY A 31 -15.65 3.69 -2.24
C GLY A 31 -14.81 4.54 -3.17
N GLY A 32 -13.51 4.55 -2.94
CA GLY A 32 -12.61 5.25 -3.83
C GLY A 32 -11.17 5.16 -3.38
N THR A 33 -10.49 4.16 -3.94
CA THR A 33 -9.03 3.93 -3.92
C THR A 33 -8.45 3.61 -2.54
N LEU A 34 -7.66 2.54 -2.48
CA LEU A 34 -6.60 2.45 -1.48
C LEU A 34 -5.79 3.73 -1.66
N GLN A 35 -6.05 4.73 -0.81
CA GLN A 35 -5.37 6.01 -0.76
C GLN A 35 -4.51 6.01 0.49
N LEU A 36 -3.24 6.36 0.33
CA LEU A 36 -2.37 6.59 1.47
C LEU A 36 -3.06 7.65 2.33
N GLN A 37 -3.16 7.40 3.62
CA GLN A 37 -3.92 8.28 4.52
C GLN A 37 -3.34 9.70 4.47
N PRO A 38 -4.20 10.75 4.51
CA PRO A 38 -3.73 12.13 4.62
C PRO A 38 -2.79 12.27 5.84
N GLY A 39 -1.54 12.70 5.60
CA GLY A 39 -0.48 12.75 6.61
C GLY A 39 0.60 11.68 6.46
N PHE A 40 0.47 10.75 5.53
CA PHE A 40 1.53 9.79 5.20
C PHE A 40 2.80 10.50 4.69
N PRO A 41 3.99 10.22 5.27
CA PRO A 41 5.23 10.87 4.87
C PRO A 41 5.57 10.56 3.40
N GLY A 42 5.81 11.61 2.61
CA GLY A 42 6.19 11.44 1.21
C GLY A 42 5.06 11.02 0.26
N ILE A 43 3.78 11.13 0.67
CA ILE A 43 2.62 10.80 -0.16
C ILE A 43 2.62 11.46 -1.55
N ALA A 44 3.01 12.74 -1.63
CA ALA A 44 3.09 13.46 -2.91
C ALA A 44 4.14 12.83 -3.85
N TYR A 45 5.28 12.40 -3.30
CA TYR A 45 6.32 11.74 -4.07
C TYR A 45 5.88 10.33 -4.50
N LEU A 46 5.25 9.57 -3.61
CA LEU A 46 4.75 8.23 -3.94
C LEU A 46 3.65 8.26 -5.01
N ASN A 47 2.75 9.23 -4.97
CA ASN A 47 1.74 9.41 -6.01
C ASN A 47 2.37 9.78 -7.36
N GLN A 48 3.36 10.68 -7.36
CA GLN A 48 4.10 11.02 -8.57
C GLN A 48 4.90 9.81 -9.10
N LEU A 49 5.46 9.02 -8.19
CA LEU A 49 6.19 7.80 -8.52
C LEU A 49 5.25 6.73 -9.11
N ALA A 50 4.05 6.57 -8.57
CA ALA A 50 3.03 5.68 -9.11
C ALA A 50 2.60 6.05 -10.54
N VAL A 51 2.64 7.33 -10.91
CA VAL A 51 2.36 7.74 -12.29
C VAL A 51 3.58 7.55 -13.20
N SER A 52 4.79 7.70 -12.68
CA SER A 52 6.03 7.69 -13.47
C SER A 52 6.68 6.32 -13.64
N ILE A 53 6.43 5.37 -12.74
CA ILE A 53 6.90 3.99 -12.88
C ILE A 53 6.14 3.32 -14.05
N PRO A 54 6.84 2.69 -15.01
CA PRO A 54 6.19 1.94 -16.08
C PRO A 54 5.31 0.80 -15.56
N GLN A 55 4.21 0.47 -16.25
CA GLN A 55 3.29 -0.60 -15.82
C GLN A 55 3.94 -1.99 -15.78
N ASN A 56 4.93 -2.24 -16.63
CA ASN A 56 5.70 -3.48 -16.71
C ASN A 56 6.90 -3.51 -15.73
N ALA A 57 7.12 -2.45 -14.95
CA ALA A 57 8.21 -2.44 -13.98
C ALA A 57 7.82 -3.26 -12.74
N SER A 58 8.76 -4.04 -12.24
CA SER A 58 8.57 -4.83 -11.02
C SER A 58 8.76 -3.97 -9.78
N VAL A 59 7.83 -4.07 -8.84
CA VAL A 59 7.84 -3.25 -7.61
C VAL A 59 7.90 -4.16 -6.38
N SER A 60 8.77 -3.84 -5.42
CA SER A 60 8.70 -4.40 -4.07
C SER A 60 8.35 -3.32 -3.08
N ALA A 61 7.38 -3.57 -2.20
CA ALA A 61 6.87 -2.55 -1.29
C ALA A 61 6.49 -3.12 0.08
N THR A 62 6.57 -2.27 1.11
CA THR A 62 5.98 -2.52 2.44
C THR A 62 4.45 -2.50 2.36
N ALA A 63 3.77 -3.21 3.25
CA ALA A 63 2.34 -3.53 3.24
C ALA A 63 1.41 -2.32 3.11
N LYS A 64 1.80 -1.15 3.65
CA LYS A 64 1.04 0.10 3.45
C LYS A 64 1.22 0.73 2.08
N ILE A 65 2.38 0.54 1.45
CA ILE A 65 2.71 1.13 0.15
C ILE A 65 2.28 0.18 -0.98
N GLU A 66 2.42 -1.13 -0.79
CA GLU A 66 2.15 -2.19 -1.76
C GLU A 66 0.80 -2.02 -2.50
N PRO A 67 -0.34 -1.78 -1.83
CA PRO A 67 -1.62 -1.74 -2.51
C PRO A 67 -1.73 -0.61 -3.54
N HIS A 68 -0.95 0.47 -3.38
CA HIS A 68 -0.89 1.59 -4.31
C HIS A 68 -0.14 1.30 -5.62
N PHE A 69 0.61 0.19 -5.65
CA PHE A 69 1.35 -0.28 -6.82
C PHE A 69 0.81 -1.65 -7.30
N SER A 70 -0.35 -2.07 -6.81
CA SER A 70 -0.95 -3.39 -7.13
C SER A 70 -1.33 -3.56 -8.61
N GLU A 71 -1.46 -2.46 -9.36
CA GLU A 71 -1.72 -2.49 -10.81
C GLU A 71 -0.49 -2.88 -11.64
N ARG A 72 0.69 -3.03 -11.02
CA ARG A 72 1.89 -3.47 -11.73
C ARG A 72 1.83 -4.95 -12.07
N GLU A 73 2.45 -5.30 -13.20
CA GLU A 73 2.56 -6.69 -13.66
C GLU A 73 3.20 -7.60 -12.61
N HIS A 74 4.18 -7.08 -11.88
CA HIS A 74 4.84 -7.78 -10.79
C HIS A 74 4.95 -6.89 -9.55
N ILE A 75 4.32 -7.33 -8.47
CA ILE A 75 4.44 -6.73 -7.15
C ILE A 75 4.89 -7.80 -6.14
N TYR A 76 5.86 -7.46 -5.31
CA TYR A 76 6.45 -8.34 -4.31
C TYR A 76 6.37 -7.71 -2.93
N PRO A 77 5.89 -8.44 -1.91
CA PRO A 77 5.97 -7.95 -0.54
C PRO A 77 7.44 -7.79 -0.14
N PHE A 78 7.78 -6.66 0.45
CA PHE A 78 9.12 -6.45 1.01
C PHE A 78 9.36 -7.42 2.18
N PRO A 79 10.54 -8.06 2.31
CA PRO A 79 11.77 -7.91 1.52
C PRO A 79 11.91 -8.93 0.38
N GLN A 80 10.87 -9.73 0.08
CA GLN A 80 10.97 -10.86 -0.84
C GLN A 80 11.34 -10.45 -2.27
N GLY A 81 11.00 -9.21 -2.67
CA GLY A 81 11.34 -8.65 -3.97
C GLY A 81 12.75 -8.08 -4.11
N ILE A 82 13.58 -8.10 -3.06
CA ILE A 82 14.97 -7.62 -3.16
C ILE A 82 15.75 -8.52 -4.14
N GLY A 83 16.45 -7.91 -5.09
CA GLY A 83 17.17 -8.58 -6.18
C GLY A 83 16.30 -8.85 -7.42
N LEU A 84 14.97 -8.89 -7.28
CA LEU A 84 14.03 -9.17 -8.37
C LEU A 84 13.39 -7.89 -8.91
N ALA A 85 12.96 -7.00 -8.02
CA ALA A 85 12.23 -5.79 -8.36
C ALA A 85 13.11 -4.68 -8.94
N ASP A 86 12.54 -3.89 -9.84
CA ASP A 86 13.13 -2.67 -10.41
C ASP A 86 13.06 -1.51 -9.41
N TYR A 87 12.01 -1.46 -8.60
CA TYR A 87 11.80 -0.45 -7.58
C TYR A 87 11.53 -1.10 -6.23
N ILE A 88 12.14 -0.57 -5.18
CA ILE A 88 11.92 -1.00 -3.81
C ILE A 88 11.47 0.21 -3.00
N LEU A 89 10.27 0.13 -2.42
CA LEU A 89 9.63 1.20 -1.65
C LEU A 89 9.43 0.72 -0.22
N VAL A 90 10.08 1.38 0.74
CA VAL A 90 10.09 0.92 2.12
C VAL A 90 9.64 2.04 3.04
N GLU A 91 8.65 1.76 3.88
CA GLU A 91 8.34 2.53 5.08
C GLU A 91 8.93 1.84 6.31
N VAL A 92 9.86 2.51 6.98
CA VAL A 92 10.40 2.05 8.26
C VAL A 92 9.45 2.43 9.38
N GLY A 93 9.10 1.45 10.23
CA GLY A 93 8.30 1.71 11.42
C GLY A 93 6.81 1.47 11.26
N ASP A 94 6.38 0.88 10.14
CA ASP A 94 5.01 0.44 9.98
C ASP A 94 4.69 -0.75 10.93
N PRO A 95 3.73 -0.61 11.86
CA PRO A 95 3.30 -1.70 12.74
C PRO A 95 2.56 -2.83 12.00
N GLY A 96 2.15 -2.63 10.74
CA GLY A 96 1.49 -3.65 9.91
C GLY A 96 2.45 -4.63 9.24
N GLU A 97 3.76 -4.44 9.41
CA GLU A 97 4.78 -5.27 8.77
C GLU A 97 4.98 -6.63 9.45
N ILE A 98 5.28 -7.63 8.63
CA ILE A 98 5.66 -8.97 9.13
C ILE A 98 7.07 -8.92 9.74
N LEU A 99 7.92 -8.05 9.22
CA LEU A 99 9.28 -7.85 9.74
C LEU A 99 9.30 -6.90 10.93
N SER A 100 10.21 -7.18 11.87
CA SER A 100 10.50 -6.25 12.97
C SER A 100 11.19 -4.98 12.44
N GLN A 101 10.98 -3.84 13.10
CA GLN A 101 11.61 -2.58 12.68
C GLN A 101 13.14 -2.67 12.52
N PRO A 102 13.91 -3.32 13.43
CA PRO A 102 15.35 -3.46 13.25
C PRO A 102 15.74 -4.21 11.97
N GLN A 103 14.96 -5.21 11.57
CA GLN A 103 15.20 -5.96 10.34
C GLN A 103 14.94 -5.12 9.10
N ILE A 104 13.88 -4.30 9.11
CA ILE A 104 13.60 -3.36 8.01
C ILE A 104 14.70 -2.32 7.91
N ILE A 105 15.15 -1.76 9.04
CA ILE A 105 16.26 -0.81 9.09
C ILE A 105 17.53 -1.42 8.50
N GLN A 106 17.87 -2.66 8.90
CA GLN A 106 19.03 -3.36 8.35
C GLN A 106 18.89 -3.59 6.85
N ALA A 107 17.73 -4.03 6.38
CA ALA A 107 17.51 -4.26 4.95
C ALA A 107 17.60 -2.97 4.13
N VAL A 108 17.13 -1.84 4.66
CA VAL A 108 17.30 -0.52 4.04
C VAL A 108 18.77 -0.09 4.02
N ASP A 109 19.52 -0.36 5.11
CA ASP A 109 20.95 -0.08 5.19
C ASP A 109 21.73 -0.93 4.17
N ASP A 110 21.45 -2.22 4.09
CA ASP A 110 22.04 -3.13 3.11
C ASP A 110 21.76 -2.67 1.67
N LEU A 111 20.52 -2.24 1.37
CA LEU A 111 20.14 -1.68 0.07
C LEU A 111 20.87 -0.39 -0.26
N SER A 112 21.18 0.44 0.74
CA SER A 112 21.90 1.70 0.55
C SER A 112 23.37 1.49 0.19
N HIS A 113 23.97 0.40 0.68
CA HIS A 113 25.35 0.00 0.37
C HIS A 113 25.45 -0.91 -0.86
N ASN A 114 24.32 -1.43 -1.37
CA ASN A 114 24.30 -2.33 -2.51
C ASN A 114 24.45 -1.55 -3.84
N PRO A 115 25.50 -1.81 -4.64
CA PRO A 115 25.72 -1.11 -5.91
C PRO A 115 24.67 -1.41 -6.98
N ALA A 116 23.90 -2.50 -6.85
CA ALA A 116 22.81 -2.84 -7.76
C ALA A 116 21.62 -1.88 -7.66
N TYR A 117 21.51 -1.16 -6.54
CA TYR A 117 20.43 -0.23 -6.27
C TYR A 117 20.96 1.21 -6.12
N ARG A 118 20.10 2.15 -6.47
CA ARG A 118 20.32 3.58 -6.25
C ARG A 118 19.14 4.14 -5.48
N GLN A 119 19.42 4.73 -4.34
CA GLN A 119 18.40 5.47 -3.60
C GLN A 119 18.01 6.74 -4.38
N ILE A 120 16.73 6.87 -4.71
CA ILE A 120 16.18 8.01 -5.47
C ILE A 120 15.35 8.95 -4.59
N TYR A 121 14.92 8.48 -3.41
CA TYR A 121 14.17 9.28 -2.45
C TYR A 121 14.41 8.81 -1.02
N ARG A 122 14.46 9.79 -0.10
CA ARG A 122 14.41 9.56 1.35
C ARG A 122 13.66 10.70 2.00
N ASN A 123 12.65 10.39 2.79
CA ASN A 123 11.98 11.37 3.63
C ASN A 123 11.47 10.68 4.90
N GLY A 124 12.13 10.97 6.02
CA GLY A 124 11.81 10.35 7.31
C GLY A 124 11.83 8.81 7.22
N PRO A 125 10.72 8.13 7.54
CA PRO A 125 10.64 6.66 7.50
C PRO A 125 10.59 6.09 6.08
N VAL A 126 10.31 6.89 5.05
CA VAL A 126 10.10 6.39 3.69
C VAL A 126 11.39 6.49 2.87
N SER A 127 11.79 5.37 2.28
CA SER A 127 12.95 5.26 1.38
C SER A 127 12.54 4.58 0.08
N VAL A 128 13.02 5.10 -1.06
CA VAL A 128 12.79 4.50 -2.38
C VAL A 128 14.12 4.25 -3.07
N PHE A 129 14.25 3.03 -3.58
CA PHE A 129 15.39 2.57 -4.35
C PHE A 129 14.96 2.17 -5.75
N LYS A 130 15.82 2.44 -6.73
CA LYS A 130 15.69 2.00 -8.12
C LYS A 130 16.88 1.11 -8.47
N ARG A 131 16.63 -0.03 -9.12
CA ARG A 131 17.66 -0.89 -9.69
C ARG A 131 18.41 -0.13 -10.79
N ARG A 132 19.74 -0.26 -10.82
CA ARG A 132 20.58 0.38 -11.83
C ARG A 132 20.44 -0.26 -13.20
#